data_AF-A0A3M7E0M4-F1
#
_entry.id   AF-A0A3M7E0M4-F1
#
_cell.length_a   1.000
_cell.length_b   1.000
_cell.length_c   1.000
_cell.angle_alpha   90.00
_cell.angle_beta   90.00
_cell.angle_gamma   90.00
#
_symmetry.space_group_name_H-M   'P 1'
#
loop_
_entity.id
_entity.type
_entity.pdbx_description
1 polymer ?
#
loop_
_entity_poly.entity_id
_entity_poly.type
_entity_poly.pdbx_seq_one_letter_code
_entity_poly.pdbx_strand_id
1 'polypeptide(L)'
;MGHSSFFRYAVTRPYPNRWFTPVAVVGLIVFTILFSLLNFVTTGYTLVAQETSNPNRTISDTIWKRHWPSWITKNVQPKCSAADISVGSKLFTNQTALTYTLTDVWRPSTGGAGGAGTTDGITPTLSYNGNILENCTVNFIDIDISSADRTATQYAYTQYGAVVHTYATCSIVSPNGTLNVNLTQEYDYVPPGVSFANMYQFLGTGFLSRNKTERSSLYWGESIMSMYWANTTNAMQRIRANQTGDGNAGISKDMLYFYPNDNEQIDNITLPSFFNVDYRFLVDEGQGNITVIRPETYGSHEDFTSVPHLLDNQTYPNIWESADILAKAAYSTVLTDLGYVNSTTNMLLHEDYVRYFTSNFSEIKRNIENAYPGPSERSYAAERSGPLGTTPSVFATRYVCSVPQRKPAGSIFVSVLVADLVMLRAVWFLFTSAIDLFALRSKSGAYHCQGCSKQPVMMNGGYREVSGGYRDVTGVSVPESKAPDDQVELGGLRPARQRTRDSDASHHRSMSEQRLLNPVSMDIGRD
;
A
#
# COMPACT_ATOMS: atom_id res chain seq x y z
N MET A 1 -11.53 -75.50 -37.01
CA MET A 1 -11.22 -74.08 -36.74
C MET A 1 -11.66 -73.77 -35.31
N GLY A 2 -10.72 -73.52 -34.39
CA GLY A 2 -11.02 -73.14 -33.01
C GLY A 2 -10.69 -71.67 -32.79
N HIS A 3 -11.66 -70.88 -32.35
CA HIS A 3 -11.46 -69.47 -32.00
C HIS A 3 -10.63 -69.37 -30.72
N SER A 4 -9.51 -68.63 -30.76
CA SER A 4 -8.79 -68.17 -29.57
C SER A 4 -9.15 -66.71 -29.30
N SER A 5 -9.73 -66.43 -28.14
CA SER A 5 -9.95 -65.06 -27.65
C SER A 5 -8.64 -64.49 -27.10
N PHE A 6 -8.33 -63.24 -27.45
CA PHE A 6 -7.16 -62.50 -26.96
C PHE A 6 -7.34 -61.96 -25.53
N PHE A 7 -8.55 -62.06 -24.96
CA PHE A 7 -8.82 -61.61 -23.60
C PHE A 7 -8.37 -62.65 -22.57
N ARG A 8 -7.27 -62.35 -21.88
CA ARG A 8 -6.83 -63.08 -20.67
C ARG A 8 -7.27 -62.29 -19.44
N TYR A 9 -7.99 -62.93 -18.52
CA TYR A 9 -8.31 -62.37 -17.22
C TYR A 9 -7.35 -62.93 -16.17
N ALA A 10 -6.93 -62.11 -15.21
CA ALA A 10 -6.18 -62.60 -14.07
C ALA A 10 -7.07 -63.56 -13.27
N VAL A 11 -6.60 -64.79 -13.01
CA VAL A 11 -7.31 -65.75 -12.18
C VAL A 11 -7.36 -65.21 -10.75
N THR A 12 -8.50 -64.65 -10.36
CA THR A 12 -8.74 -64.14 -9.00
C THR A 12 -9.25 -65.27 -8.12
N ARG A 13 -8.45 -65.69 -7.13
CA ARG A 13 -8.89 -66.65 -6.11
C ARG A 13 -9.56 -65.87 -4.97
N PRO A 14 -10.73 -66.29 -4.46
CA PRO A 14 -11.35 -65.63 -3.32
C PRO A 14 -10.44 -65.75 -2.09
N TYR A 15 -10.32 -64.66 -1.33
CA TYR A 15 -9.55 -64.67 -0.09
C TYR A 15 -10.14 -65.68 0.90
N PRO A 16 -9.30 -66.42 1.63
CA PRO A 16 -9.75 -67.55 2.46
C PRO A 16 -10.58 -67.13 3.69
N ASN A 17 -10.50 -65.86 4.11
CA ASN A 17 -11.12 -65.37 5.34
C ASN A 17 -12.47 -64.68 5.06
N ARG A 18 -13.56 -65.19 5.65
CA ARG A 18 -14.93 -64.66 5.48
C ARG A 18 -15.15 -63.24 6.00
N TRP A 19 -14.28 -62.75 6.90
CA TRP A 19 -14.31 -61.39 7.41
C TRP A 19 -13.75 -60.35 6.42
N PHE A 20 -13.12 -60.78 5.34
CA PHE A 20 -12.46 -59.87 4.40
C PHE A 20 -13.44 -58.95 3.67
N THR A 21 -14.53 -59.52 3.14
CA THR A 21 -15.56 -58.78 2.42
C THR A 21 -16.28 -57.73 3.28
N PRO A 22 -16.78 -58.04 4.49
CA PRO A 22 -17.41 -57.02 5.33
C PRO A 22 -16.43 -55.93 5.77
N VAL A 23 -15.17 -56.27 6.07
CA VAL A 23 -14.14 -55.28 6.42
C VAL A 23 -13.81 -54.38 5.23
N ALA A 24 -13.71 -54.93 4.02
CA ALA A 24 -13.46 -54.15 2.82
C ALA A 24 -14.61 -53.18 2.50
N VAL A 25 -15.86 -53.63 2.65
CA VAL A 25 -17.05 -52.78 2.41
C VAL A 25 -17.14 -51.67 3.45
N VAL A 26 -17.02 -51.99 4.74
CA VAL A 26 -17.04 -50.98 5.82
C VAL A 26 -15.86 -50.02 5.67
N GLY A 27 -14.67 -50.53 5.36
CA GLY A 27 -13.50 -49.71 5.09
C GLY A 27 -13.72 -48.74 3.92
N LEU A 28 -14.26 -49.20 2.79
CA LEU A 28 -14.61 -48.36 1.65
C LEU A 28 -15.62 -47.26 2.03
N ILE A 29 -16.63 -47.57 2.83
CA ILE A 29 -17.62 -46.58 3.30
C ILE A 29 -16.97 -45.53 4.21
N VAL A 30 -16.10 -45.96 5.14
CA VAL A 30 -15.41 -45.03 6.04
C VAL A 30 -14.44 -44.14 5.25
N PHE A 31 -13.63 -44.72 4.36
CA PHE A 31 -12.67 -43.97 3.55
C PHE A 31 -13.34 -43.05 2.53
N THR A 32 -14.47 -43.44 1.94
CA THR A 32 -15.25 -42.53 1.07
C THR A 32 -15.70 -41.29 1.84
N ILE A 33 -16.33 -41.45 3.00
CA ILE A 33 -16.77 -40.31 3.84
C ILE A 33 -15.57 -39.42 4.22
N LEU A 34 -14.46 -40.03 4.66
CA LEU A 34 -13.26 -39.30 5.07
C LEU A 34 -12.63 -38.52 3.93
N PHE A 35 -12.48 -39.15 2.76
CA PHE A 35 -11.91 -38.49 1.59
C PHE A 35 -12.84 -37.41 1.03
N SER A 36 -14.16 -37.63 1.00
CA SER A 36 -15.10 -36.60 0.55
C SER A 36 -15.00 -35.34 1.43
N LEU A 37 -14.90 -35.50 2.75
CA LEU A 37 -14.71 -34.36 3.67
C LEU A 37 -13.36 -33.67 3.44
N LEU A 38 -12.27 -34.43 3.32
CA LEU A 38 -10.92 -33.88 3.11
C LEU A 38 -10.80 -33.16 1.75
N ASN A 39 -11.33 -33.76 0.69
CA ASN A 39 -11.33 -33.22 -0.65
C ASN A 39 -12.27 -32.00 -0.76
N PHE A 40 -13.37 -31.96 -0.02
CA PHE A 40 -14.21 -30.77 0.07
C PHE A 40 -13.45 -29.58 0.69
N VAL A 41 -12.77 -29.79 1.81
CA VAL A 41 -12.00 -28.75 2.50
C VAL A 41 -10.85 -28.23 1.62
N THR A 42 -10.17 -29.11 0.90
CA THR A 42 -8.96 -28.76 0.12
C THR A 42 -9.28 -28.24 -1.29
N THR A 43 -10.30 -28.77 -1.96
CA THR A 43 -10.57 -28.51 -3.39
C THR A 43 -11.88 -27.77 -3.66
N GLY A 44 -12.76 -27.66 -2.66
CA GLY A 44 -14.06 -27.00 -2.79
C GLY A 44 -14.00 -25.46 -2.89
N TYR A 45 -12.81 -24.88 -2.67
CA TYR A 45 -12.59 -23.44 -2.66
C TYR A 45 -11.57 -23.02 -3.73
N THR A 46 -11.73 -21.81 -4.23
CA THR A 46 -10.76 -21.11 -5.10
C THR A 46 -10.41 -19.77 -4.48
N LEU A 47 -9.14 -19.38 -4.60
CA LEU A 47 -8.70 -18.06 -4.19
C LEU A 47 -9.08 -17.04 -5.27
N VAL A 48 -9.85 -16.03 -4.90
CA VAL A 48 -10.27 -14.93 -5.77
C VAL A 48 -9.64 -13.63 -5.27
N ALA A 49 -9.10 -12.83 -6.18
CA ALA A 49 -8.54 -11.52 -5.85
C ALA A 49 -9.68 -10.54 -5.50
N GLN A 50 -9.57 -9.91 -4.34
CA GLN A 50 -10.50 -8.91 -3.83
C GLN A 50 -9.71 -7.72 -3.27
N GLU A 51 -10.13 -6.51 -3.60
CA GLU A 51 -9.59 -5.30 -2.99
C GLU A 51 -10.14 -5.11 -1.57
N THR A 52 -9.25 -4.80 -0.63
CA THR A 52 -9.61 -4.49 0.76
C THR A 52 -8.79 -3.31 1.27
N SER A 53 -9.37 -2.51 2.17
CA SER A 53 -8.65 -1.45 2.90
C SER A 53 -7.95 -1.96 4.16
N ASN A 54 -8.28 -3.18 4.62
CA ASN A 54 -7.71 -3.75 5.84
C ASN A 54 -7.20 -5.19 5.59
N PRO A 55 -5.91 -5.35 5.25
CA PRO A 55 -5.35 -6.65 4.92
C PRO A 55 -5.30 -7.56 6.15
N ASN A 56 -5.00 -7.02 7.33
CA ASN A 56 -4.90 -7.77 8.59
C ASN A 56 -6.23 -8.43 8.97
N ARG A 57 -7.33 -7.68 8.87
CA ARG A 57 -8.67 -8.22 9.13
C ARG A 57 -9.02 -9.31 8.12
N THR A 58 -8.71 -9.08 6.84
CA THR A 58 -9.01 -10.02 5.75
C THR A 58 -8.24 -11.33 5.90
N ILE A 59 -6.97 -11.27 6.32
CA ILE A 59 -6.16 -12.46 6.60
C ILE A 59 -6.69 -13.23 7.82
N SER A 60 -7.15 -12.50 8.85
CA SER A 60 -7.72 -13.11 10.05
C SER A 60 -9.05 -13.82 9.81
N ASP A 61 -9.78 -13.44 8.74
CA ASP A 61 -11.10 -13.98 8.42
C ASP A 61 -11.00 -15.29 7.62
N THR A 62 -10.43 -16.30 8.27
CA THR A 62 -10.34 -17.64 7.70
C THR A 62 -11.68 -18.38 7.79
N ILE A 63 -12.08 -19.08 6.73
CA ILE A 63 -13.31 -19.89 6.71
C ILE A 63 -13.23 -21.04 7.73
N TRP A 64 -12.03 -21.61 7.90
CA TRP A 64 -11.77 -22.77 8.74
C TRP A 64 -11.12 -22.37 10.08
N LYS A 65 -11.70 -21.38 10.78
CA LYS A 65 -11.20 -20.92 12.08
C LYS A 65 -11.08 -22.11 13.05
N ARG A 66 -9.84 -22.46 13.40
CA ARG A 66 -9.44 -23.20 14.61
C ARG A 66 -9.60 -24.74 14.63
N HIS A 67 -10.18 -25.41 13.61
CA HIS A 67 -10.51 -26.85 13.73
C HIS A 67 -9.80 -27.77 12.73
N TRP A 68 -9.13 -27.24 11.72
CA TRP A 68 -8.41 -28.04 10.72
C TRP A 68 -6.90 -27.78 10.75
N PRO A 69 -6.07 -28.84 10.66
CA PRO A 69 -4.61 -28.70 10.58
C PRO A 69 -4.17 -27.77 9.43
N SER A 70 -3.11 -26.99 9.66
CA SER A 70 -2.59 -26.02 8.70
C SER A 70 -2.10 -26.65 7.38
N TRP A 71 -1.61 -27.89 7.43
CA TRP A 71 -1.17 -28.63 6.24
C TRP A 71 -2.32 -28.93 5.27
N ILE A 72 -3.58 -28.97 5.74
CA ILE A 72 -4.76 -29.18 4.91
C ILE A 72 -5.29 -27.85 4.35
N THR A 73 -5.24 -26.79 5.16
CA THR A 73 -5.84 -25.50 4.82
C THR A 73 -4.88 -24.53 4.11
N LYS A 74 -3.60 -24.89 3.93
CA LYS A 74 -2.54 -24.02 3.35
C LYS A 74 -2.93 -23.37 2.02
N ASN A 75 -3.68 -24.08 1.17
CA ASN A 75 -4.08 -23.60 -0.15
C ASN A 75 -5.37 -22.75 -0.14
N VAL A 76 -6.04 -22.68 1.01
CA VAL A 76 -7.34 -22.02 1.21
C VAL A 76 -7.20 -20.83 2.17
N GLN A 77 -5.99 -20.55 2.66
CA GLN A 77 -5.74 -19.40 3.52
C GLN A 77 -5.67 -18.11 2.68
N PRO A 78 -6.31 -17.03 3.15
CA PRO A 78 -6.24 -15.75 2.50
C PRO A 78 -4.81 -15.19 2.52
N LYS A 79 -4.37 -14.61 1.40
CA LYS A 79 -3.07 -13.92 1.29
C LYS A 79 -3.24 -12.56 0.67
N CYS A 80 -2.65 -11.53 1.27
CA CYS A 80 -2.64 -10.17 0.75
C CYS A 80 -1.27 -9.82 0.20
N SER A 81 -1.23 -9.12 -0.94
CA SER A 81 -0.02 -8.49 -1.46
C SER A 81 0.12 -7.07 -0.89
N ALA A 82 1.37 -6.62 -0.77
CA ALA A 82 1.66 -5.22 -0.50
C ALA A 82 1.09 -4.34 -1.62
N ALA A 83 0.74 -3.10 -1.27
CA ALA A 83 0.35 -2.08 -2.22
C ALA A 83 1.59 -1.33 -2.69
N ASP A 84 1.78 -1.23 -4.01
CA ASP A 84 2.88 -0.47 -4.58
C ASP A 84 2.43 0.97 -4.86
N ILE A 85 3.01 1.91 -4.13
CA ILE A 85 2.70 3.34 -4.22
C ILE A 85 3.85 4.03 -4.94
N SER A 86 3.60 4.56 -6.13
CA SER A 86 4.63 5.27 -6.91
C SER A 86 4.94 6.66 -6.33
N VAL A 87 6.18 7.10 -6.46
CA VAL A 87 6.55 8.51 -6.21
C VAL A 87 5.75 9.42 -7.15
N GLY A 88 5.28 10.55 -6.64
CA GLY A 88 4.36 11.48 -7.30
C GLY A 88 2.87 11.18 -7.05
N SER A 89 2.55 10.08 -6.37
CA SER A 89 1.14 9.75 -6.07
C SER A 89 0.58 10.62 -4.95
N LYS A 90 -0.70 10.99 -5.09
CA LYS A 90 -1.47 11.64 -4.02
C LYS A 90 -2.12 10.61 -3.10
N LEU A 91 -1.99 10.80 -1.80
CA LEU A 91 -2.37 9.86 -0.75
C LEU A 91 -3.09 10.59 0.38
N PHE A 92 -3.96 9.84 1.07
CA PHE A 92 -4.53 10.26 2.34
C PHE A 92 -4.03 9.34 3.45
N THR A 93 -4.14 9.79 4.69
CA THR A 93 -4.02 8.92 5.87
C THR A 93 -5.41 8.38 6.27
N ASN A 94 -5.45 7.45 7.23
CA ASN A 94 -6.70 7.07 7.92
C ASN A 94 -7.40 8.25 8.64
N GLN A 95 -6.67 9.34 8.89
CA GLN A 95 -7.19 10.59 9.44
C GLN A 95 -7.81 11.52 8.38
N THR A 96 -7.58 11.23 7.10
CA THR A 96 -8.25 11.82 5.93
C THR A 96 -8.42 13.36 5.97
N ALA A 97 -7.50 14.08 6.62
CA ALA A 97 -7.59 15.53 6.75
C ALA A 97 -6.78 16.21 5.64
N LEU A 98 -5.61 15.69 5.30
CA LEU A 98 -4.75 16.30 4.29
C LEU A 98 -4.46 15.33 3.16
N THR A 99 -4.26 15.90 1.97
CA THR A 99 -3.74 15.17 0.82
C THR A 99 -2.23 15.36 0.78
N TYR A 100 -1.49 14.26 0.73
CA TYR A 100 -0.03 14.25 0.63
C TYR A 100 0.42 13.76 -0.73
N THR A 101 1.48 14.34 -1.26
CA THR A 101 2.20 13.82 -2.41
C THR A 101 3.45 13.12 -1.92
N LEU A 102 3.63 11.85 -2.27
CA LEU A 102 4.85 11.10 -1.98
C LEU A 102 5.97 11.58 -2.89
N THR A 103 6.98 12.26 -2.37
CA THR A 103 8.04 12.88 -3.19
C THR A 103 9.33 12.07 -3.22
N ASP A 104 9.63 11.31 -2.16
CA ASP A 104 10.82 10.46 -2.12
C ASP A 104 10.62 9.26 -1.18
N VAL A 105 11.34 8.18 -1.46
CA VAL A 105 11.37 6.94 -0.66
C VAL A 105 12.80 6.41 -0.65
N TRP A 106 13.39 6.31 0.54
CA TRP A 106 14.76 5.81 0.68
C TRP A 106 14.94 4.92 1.90
N ARG A 107 16.00 4.11 1.89
CA ARG A 107 16.44 3.34 3.06
C ARG A 107 17.58 4.09 3.75
N PRO A 108 17.54 4.30 5.07
CA PRO A 108 18.68 4.82 5.80
C PRO A 108 19.85 3.84 5.69
N SER A 109 21.01 4.31 5.22
CA SER A 109 22.22 3.50 5.18
C SER A 109 22.74 3.27 6.60
N THR A 110 23.30 2.08 6.86
CA THR A 110 23.92 1.76 8.14
C THR A 110 25.13 2.66 8.37
N GLY A 111 24.96 3.73 9.16
CA GLY A 111 26.07 4.55 9.66
C GLY A 111 26.10 6.03 9.26
N GLY A 112 25.04 6.59 8.65
CA GLY A 112 24.97 8.03 8.42
C GLY A 112 23.55 8.51 8.17
N ALA A 113 23.26 9.76 8.54
CA ALA A 113 22.03 10.44 8.18
C ALA A 113 21.98 10.61 6.64
N GLY A 114 21.52 9.58 5.95
CA GLY A 114 21.20 9.64 4.53
C GLY A 114 20.02 10.56 4.35
N GLY A 115 20.32 11.85 4.11
CA GLY A 115 19.35 12.84 3.69
C GLY A 115 18.81 12.55 2.30
N ALA A 116 17.72 13.22 1.95
CA ALA A 116 17.20 13.26 0.59
C ALA A 116 18.34 13.55 -0.41
N GLY A 117 18.52 12.68 -1.42
CA GLY A 117 19.54 12.85 -2.46
C GLY A 117 20.79 11.95 -2.37
N THR A 118 20.91 11.04 -1.39
CA THR A 118 21.95 10.01 -1.45
C THR A 118 21.54 8.89 -2.41
N THR A 119 22.36 8.57 -3.41
CA THR A 119 22.09 7.55 -4.46
C THR A 119 21.87 6.13 -3.93
N ASP A 120 22.20 5.87 -2.68
CA ASP A 120 21.99 4.58 -2.04
C ASP A 120 20.60 4.49 -1.42
N GLY A 121 19.75 3.65 -2.01
CA GLY A 121 18.48 3.24 -1.41
C GLY A 121 17.24 4.00 -1.88
N ILE A 122 17.35 4.93 -2.83
CA ILE A 122 16.19 5.59 -3.45
C ILE A 122 15.38 4.56 -4.26
N THR A 123 14.08 4.50 -4.02
CA THR A 123 13.16 3.62 -4.75
C THR A 123 12.02 4.41 -5.38
N PRO A 124 11.69 4.17 -6.66
CA PRO A 124 10.61 4.90 -7.35
C PRO A 124 9.21 4.51 -6.86
N THR A 125 9.11 3.47 -6.02
CA THR A 125 7.87 2.91 -5.51
C THR A 125 8.05 2.47 -4.07
N LEU A 126 7.10 2.84 -3.22
CA LEU A 126 6.96 2.34 -1.86
C LEU A 126 6.11 1.07 -1.87
N SER A 127 6.69 -0.08 -1.50
CA SER A 127 5.93 -1.30 -1.24
C SER A 127 5.40 -1.26 0.20
N TYR A 128 4.12 -0.96 0.34
CA TYR A 128 3.48 -0.66 1.62
C TYR A 128 2.54 -1.77 2.06
N ASN A 129 2.56 -2.13 3.35
CA ASN A 129 1.74 -3.22 3.90
C ASN A 129 0.89 -2.78 5.11
N GLY A 130 0.51 -1.50 5.17
CA GLY A 130 -0.37 -0.98 6.23
C GLY A 130 0.36 -0.73 7.54
N ASN A 131 1.67 -0.53 7.46
CA ASN A 131 2.54 -0.20 8.59
C ASN A 131 2.25 1.22 9.09
N ILE A 132 2.34 1.43 10.39
CA ILE A 132 2.16 2.75 11.01
C ILE A 132 3.28 3.69 10.54
N LEU A 133 2.93 4.96 10.33
CA LEU A 133 3.89 6.04 10.13
C LEU A 133 4.49 6.42 11.49
N GLU A 134 5.81 6.30 11.61
CA GLU A 134 6.56 6.55 12.84
C GLU A 134 7.56 7.70 12.64
N ASN A 135 7.97 8.34 13.73
CA ASN A 135 8.99 9.41 13.72
C ASN A 135 8.76 10.48 12.65
N CYS A 136 7.50 10.90 12.48
CA CYS A 136 7.16 11.95 11.54
C CYS A 136 7.64 13.31 12.04
N THR A 137 8.40 14.03 11.22
CA THR A 137 8.89 15.38 11.48
C THR A 137 8.52 16.29 10.32
N VAL A 138 8.11 17.53 10.62
CA VAL A 138 7.97 18.57 9.60
C VAL A 138 9.31 19.28 9.51
N ASN A 139 9.90 19.26 8.32
CA ASN A 139 11.24 19.78 8.06
C ASN A 139 11.20 21.30 7.86
N PHE A 140 10.23 21.79 7.08
CA PHE A 140 10.03 23.21 6.78
C PHE A 140 8.65 23.44 6.15
N ILE A 141 8.25 24.71 6.11
CA ILE A 141 6.98 25.17 5.56
C ILE A 141 7.24 26.36 4.66
N ASP A 142 6.73 26.28 3.43
CA ASP A 142 6.76 27.36 2.48
C ASP A 142 5.38 28.01 2.43
N ILE A 143 5.34 29.34 2.38
CA ILE A 143 4.12 30.11 2.15
C ILE A 143 4.37 31.01 0.96
N ASP A 144 3.76 30.64 -0.17
CA ASP A 144 3.77 31.45 -1.38
C ASP A 144 2.55 32.37 -1.38
N ILE A 145 2.76 33.67 -1.23
CA ILE A 145 1.67 34.64 -1.32
C ILE A 145 1.76 35.35 -2.66
N SER A 146 0.64 35.40 -3.38
CA SER A 146 0.57 36.03 -4.69
C SER A 146 -0.65 36.92 -4.78
N SER A 147 -0.50 38.01 -5.51
CA SER A 147 -1.60 38.81 -6.05
C SER A 147 -1.60 38.80 -7.59
N ALA A 148 -0.41 38.65 -8.19
CA ALA A 148 -0.23 38.43 -9.61
C ALA A 148 -0.51 36.96 -9.99
N ASP A 149 -0.98 36.72 -11.21
CA ASP A 149 -1.33 35.41 -11.78
C ASP A 149 -2.50 34.66 -11.10
N ARG A 150 -3.31 35.38 -10.30
CA ARG A 150 -4.58 34.86 -9.76
C ARG A 150 -5.69 34.98 -10.80
N THR A 151 -6.60 34.01 -10.80
CA THR A 151 -7.81 34.07 -11.63
C THR A 151 -8.75 35.18 -11.14
N ALA A 152 -9.63 35.68 -12.02
CA ALA A 152 -10.62 36.69 -11.66
C ALA A 152 -11.51 36.23 -10.50
N THR A 153 -11.88 34.94 -10.45
CA THR A 153 -12.68 34.39 -9.36
C THR A 153 -11.91 34.40 -8.05
N GLN A 154 -10.64 33.97 -8.03
CA GLN A 154 -9.80 34.05 -6.84
C GLN A 154 -9.65 35.49 -6.34
N TYR A 155 -9.49 36.45 -7.26
CA TYR A 155 -9.36 37.86 -6.95
C TYR A 155 -10.64 38.45 -6.32
N ALA A 156 -11.80 37.91 -6.69
CA ALA A 156 -13.08 38.29 -6.09
C ALA A 156 -13.20 37.86 -4.62
N TYR A 157 -12.51 36.80 -4.19
CA TYR A 157 -12.46 36.40 -2.78
C TYR A 157 -11.54 37.31 -1.95
N THR A 158 -10.35 37.56 -2.47
CA THR A 158 -9.33 38.42 -1.86
C THR A 158 -8.25 38.72 -2.91
N GLN A 159 -7.67 39.92 -2.87
CA GLN A 159 -6.65 40.33 -3.83
C GLN A 159 -5.38 39.50 -3.72
N TYR A 160 -5.02 39.09 -2.51
CA TYR A 160 -3.93 38.17 -2.23
C TYR A 160 -4.47 36.81 -1.84
N GLY A 161 -3.76 35.75 -2.22
CA GLY A 161 -3.92 34.45 -1.58
C GLY A 161 -2.59 33.80 -1.33
N ALA A 162 -2.58 32.97 -0.29
CA ALA A 162 -1.43 32.19 0.11
C ALA A 162 -1.61 30.72 -0.31
N VAL A 163 -0.54 30.07 -0.74
CA VAL A 163 -0.45 28.61 -0.87
C VAL A 163 0.56 28.16 0.15
N VAL A 164 0.16 27.28 1.06
CA VAL A 164 1.03 26.77 2.12
C VAL A 164 1.48 25.36 1.74
N HIS A 165 2.79 25.17 1.59
CA HIS A 165 3.40 23.86 1.38
C HIS A 165 4.10 23.41 2.65
N THR A 166 3.80 22.20 3.10
CA THR A 166 4.47 21.59 4.26
C THR A 166 5.24 20.37 3.82
N TYR A 167 6.50 20.27 4.23
CA TYR A 167 7.39 19.18 3.88
C TYR A 167 7.70 18.35 5.12
N ALA A 168 7.30 17.09 5.09
CA ALA A 168 7.45 16.18 6.22
C ALA A 168 8.19 14.91 5.82
N THR A 169 8.98 14.39 6.75
CA THR A 169 9.63 13.08 6.66
C THR A 169 8.97 12.15 7.66
N CYS A 170 8.69 10.90 7.26
CA CYS A 170 8.26 9.85 8.19
C CYS A 170 9.08 8.58 7.98
N SER A 171 9.14 7.74 9.00
CA SER A 171 9.71 6.40 8.94
C SER A 171 8.60 5.34 8.92
N ILE A 172 8.86 4.24 8.21
CA ILE A 172 7.99 3.07 8.10
C ILE A 172 8.81 1.84 8.44
N VAL A 173 8.48 1.20 9.56
CA VAL A 173 9.18 -0.01 10.00
C VAL A 173 8.55 -1.24 9.35
N SER A 174 9.35 -1.94 8.54
CA SER A 174 8.98 -3.18 7.86
C SER A 174 9.87 -4.34 8.35
N PRO A 175 9.44 -5.61 8.23
CA PRO A 175 10.31 -6.77 8.48
C PRO A 175 11.62 -6.75 7.68
N ASN A 176 11.64 -6.04 6.54
CA ASN A 176 12.79 -5.90 5.66
C ASN A 176 13.70 -4.69 6.02
N GLY A 177 13.41 -3.99 7.13
CA GLY A 177 14.12 -2.80 7.59
C GLY A 177 13.25 -1.55 7.62
N THR A 178 13.83 -0.44 8.09
CA THR A 178 13.18 0.88 8.12
C THR A 178 13.27 1.54 6.74
N LEU A 179 12.17 2.12 6.29
CA LEU A 179 12.10 2.97 5.10
C LEU A 179 11.74 4.38 5.54
N ASN A 180 12.36 5.39 4.95
CA ASN A 180 11.98 6.79 5.13
C ASN A 180 11.24 7.29 3.89
N VAL A 181 10.26 8.15 4.11
CA VAL A 181 9.43 8.73 3.05
C VAL A 181 9.33 10.24 3.23
N ASN A 182 9.42 10.97 2.12
CA ASN A 182 9.15 12.39 2.08
C ASN A 182 7.73 12.62 1.56
N LEU A 183 7.02 13.49 2.26
CA LEU A 183 5.64 13.85 1.99
C LEU A 183 5.56 15.36 1.85
N THR A 184 4.98 15.81 0.75
CA THR A 184 4.64 17.22 0.55
C THR A 184 3.14 17.39 0.63
N GLN A 185 2.70 18.30 1.47
CA GLN A 185 1.30 18.68 1.63
C GLN A 185 1.10 20.08 1.08
N GLU A 186 0.02 20.29 0.35
CA GLU A 186 -0.37 21.60 -0.19
C GLU A 186 -1.72 22.02 0.38
N TYR A 187 -1.78 23.22 0.92
CA TYR A 187 -2.99 23.87 1.40
C TYR A 187 -3.20 25.17 0.63
N ASP A 188 -4.21 25.18 -0.23
CA ASP A 188 -4.72 26.37 -0.90
C ASP A 188 -6.18 26.57 -0.51
N TYR A 189 -6.44 27.63 0.25
CA TYR A 189 -7.79 27.93 0.75
C TYR A 189 -8.72 28.42 -0.36
N VAL A 190 -8.18 29.15 -1.35
CA VAL A 190 -8.93 29.74 -2.47
C VAL A 190 -8.25 29.29 -3.77
N PRO A 191 -8.47 28.03 -4.20
CA PRO A 191 -7.79 27.47 -5.36
C PRO A 191 -8.27 28.07 -6.69
N PRO A 192 -7.50 27.95 -7.78
CA PRO A 192 -7.85 28.52 -9.09
C PRO A 192 -9.20 28.07 -9.66
N GLY A 193 -9.67 26.88 -9.26
CA GLY A 193 -10.96 26.31 -9.65
C GLY A 193 -12.14 26.65 -8.74
N VAL A 194 -11.98 27.55 -7.76
CA VAL A 194 -13.06 27.92 -6.84
C VAL A 194 -14.24 28.54 -7.60
N SER A 195 -15.46 28.19 -7.22
CA SER A 195 -16.68 28.74 -7.82
C SER A 195 -17.10 30.03 -7.12
N PHE A 196 -17.42 31.07 -7.89
CA PHE A 196 -17.98 32.33 -7.37
C PHE A 196 -19.27 32.12 -6.55
N ALA A 197 -20.01 31.03 -6.78
CA ALA A 197 -21.22 30.70 -6.02
C ALA A 197 -20.95 30.43 -4.52
N ASN A 198 -19.70 30.10 -4.16
CA ASN A 198 -19.29 29.84 -2.78
C ASN A 198 -18.74 31.10 -2.10
N MET A 199 -18.93 32.29 -2.69
CA MET A 199 -18.49 33.54 -2.08
C MET A 199 -19.22 33.77 -0.76
N TYR A 200 -18.53 34.33 0.24
CA TYR A 200 -19.06 34.52 1.61
C TYR A 200 -19.37 33.23 2.37
N GLN A 201 -18.92 32.07 1.86
CA GLN A 201 -19.08 30.79 2.51
C GLN A 201 -17.70 30.22 2.86
N PHE A 202 -17.69 29.40 3.89
CA PHE A 202 -16.56 28.53 4.16
C PHE A 202 -16.36 27.58 2.99
N LEU A 203 -15.22 27.67 2.31
CA LEU A 203 -14.96 26.93 1.08
C LEU A 203 -14.76 25.43 1.31
N GLY A 204 -14.38 25.05 2.53
CA GLY A 204 -13.87 23.71 2.81
C GLY A 204 -12.54 23.50 2.12
N THR A 205 -11.55 23.03 2.86
CA THR A 205 -10.26 22.67 2.25
C THR A 205 -10.24 21.19 1.90
N GLY A 206 -9.15 20.64 1.35
CA GLY A 206 -9.02 19.22 1.00
C GLY A 206 -9.23 18.20 2.15
N PHE A 207 -9.72 18.65 3.31
CA PHE A 207 -10.16 17.88 4.46
C PHE A 207 -11.45 17.12 4.15
N LEU A 208 -11.33 15.79 4.12
CA LEU A 208 -12.47 14.90 3.86
C LEU A 208 -13.31 14.67 5.12
N SER A 209 -12.71 14.75 6.31
CA SER A 209 -13.41 14.55 7.59
C SER A 209 -13.30 15.78 8.49
N ARG A 210 -14.46 16.36 8.83
CA ARG A 210 -14.59 17.57 9.67
C ARG A 210 -15.36 17.31 10.97
N ASN A 211 -15.31 16.08 11.48
CA ASN A 211 -16.05 15.71 12.67
C ASN A 211 -15.47 16.41 13.91
N LYS A 212 -16.19 17.41 14.40
CA LYS A 212 -15.83 18.22 15.57
C LYS A 212 -15.69 17.42 16.87
N THR A 213 -16.40 16.30 17.02
CA THR A 213 -16.35 15.48 18.24
C THR A 213 -15.32 14.36 18.16
N GLU A 214 -15.20 13.71 17.01
CA GLU A 214 -14.28 12.56 16.86
C GLU A 214 -12.88 12.97 16.38
N ARG A 215 -12.77 14.09 15.66
CA ARG A 215 -11.52 14.62 15.07
C ARG A 215 -11.32 16.09 15.44
N SER A 216 -11.52 16.39 16.73
CA SER A 216 -11.44 17.74 17.29
C SER A 216 -10.14 18.46 16.95
N SER A 217 -8.99 17.80 17.06
CA SER A 217 -7.69 18.39 16.73
C SER A 217 -7.61 18.86 15.28
N LEU A 218 -8.06 18.05 14.32
CA LEU A 218 -8.05 18.42 12.89
C LEU A 218 -9.12 19.46 12.54
N TYR A 219 -10.27 19.43 13.21
CA TYR A 219 -11.29 20.49 13.11
C TYR A 219 -10.71 21.86 13.50
N TRP A 220 -9.96 21.91 14.61
CA TRP A 220 -9.26 23.12 15.03
C TRP A 220 -8.08 23.47 14.14
N GLY A 221 -7.34 22.47 13.63
CA GLY A 221 -6.28 22.66 12.64
C GLY A 221 -6.79 23.39 11.39
N GLU A 222 -7.87 22.91 10.77
CA GLU A 222 -8.49 23.56 9.60
C GLU A 222 -9.00 24.97 9.94
N SER A 223 -9.56 25.16 11.15
CA SER A 223 -10.07 26.45 11.63
C SER A 223 -8.95 27.48 11.79
N ILE A 224 -7.84 27.12 12.44
CA ILE A 224 -6.70 28.02 12.65
C ILE A 224 -6.01 28.32 11.32
N MET A 225 -5.78 27.29 10.48
CA MET A 225 -5.15 27.48 9.17
C MET A 225 -5.95 28.45 8.29
N SER A 226 -7.27 28.25 8.15
CA SER A 226 -8.08 29.14 7.30
C SER A 226 -8.20 30.55 7.89
N MET A 227 -8.29 30.68 9.22
CA MET A 227 -8.39 31.97 9.90
C MET A 227 -7.12 32.80 9.70
N TYR A 228 -5.95 32.21 9.91
CA TYR A 228 -4.68 32.92 9.73
C TYR A 228 -4.31 33.07 8.26
N TRP A 229 -4.77 32.19 7.37
CA TRP A 229 -4.73 32.42 5.93
C TRP A 229 -5.47 33.71 5.56
N ALA A 230 -6.69 33.90 6.05
CA ALA A 230 -7.49 35.10 5.80
C ALA A 230 -6.84 36.34 6.42
N ASN A 231 -6.28 36.21 7.62
CA ASN A 231 -5.59 37.30 8.31
C ASN A 231 -4.35 37.78 7.55
N THR A 232 -3.45 36.86 7.17
CA THR A 232 -2.20 37.18 6.47
C THR A 232 -2.47 37.77 5.09
N THR A 233 -3.42 37.21 4.34
CA THR A 233 -3.78 37.73 3.01
C THR A 233 -4.45 39.10 3.08
N ASN A 234 -5.30 39.35 4.07
CA ASN A 234 -5.85 40.68 4.34
C ASN A 234 -4.76 41.69 4.73
N ALA A 235 -3.81 41.29 5.60
CA ALA A 235 -2.70 42.14 5.98
C ALA A 235 -1.86 42.56 4.77
N MET A 236 -1.54 41.62 3.87
CA MET A 236 -0.84 41.91 2.61
C MET A 236 -1.64 42.86 1.71
N GLN A 237 -2.96 42.65 1.59
CA GLN A 237 -3.83 43.55 0.83
C GLN A 237 -3.80 44.98 1.38
N ARG A 238 -3.89 45.16 2.70
CA ARG A 238 -3.82 46.47 3.36
C ARG A 238 -2.47 47.14 3.18
N ILE A 239 -1.38 46.37 3.32
CA ILE A 239 -0.02 46.88 3.13
C ILE A 239 0.15 47.41 1.70
N ARG A 240 -0.29 46.66 0.69
CA ARG A 240 -0.24 47.13 -0.70
C ARG A 240 -1.15 48.32 -0.95
N ALA A 241 -2.38 48.32 -0.41
CA ALA A 241 -3.30 49.44 -0.57
C ALA A 241 -2.71 50.74 -0.03
N ASN A 242 -2.04 50.69 1.13
CA ASN A 242 -1.33 51.84 1.69
C ASN A 242 -0.16 52.28 0.80
N GLN A 243 0.72 51.35 0.39
CA GLN A 243 1.87 51.69 -0.46
C GLN A 243 1.46 52.31 -1.80
N THR A 244 0.49 51.71 -2.47
CA THR A 244 -0.01 52.21 -3.75
C THR A 244 -0.79 53.51 -3.60
N GLY A 245 -1.50 53.71 -2.49
CA GLY A 245 -2.14 54.98 -2.14
C GLY A 245 -1.15 56.12 -1.95
N ASP A 246 0.05 55.83 -1.43
CA ASP A 246 1.15 56.77 -1.28
C ASP A 246 1.95 57.00 -2.57
N GLY A 247 1.55 56.36 -3.69
CA GLY A 247 2.23 56.46 -4.98
C GLY A 247 3.46 55.56 -5.13
N ASN A 248 3.71 54.68 -4.15
CA ASN A 248 4.81 53.71 -4.18
C ASN A 248 4.39 52.40 -4.86
N ALA A 249 5.39 51.65 -5.30
CA ALA A 249 5.23 50.31 -5.83
C ALA A 249 4.73 49.33 -4.75
N GLY A 250 3.80 48.45 -5.12
CA GLY A 250 3.24 47.43 -4.23
C GLY A 250 3.94 46.09 -4.36
N ILE A 251 3.94 45.30 -3.29
CA ILE A 251 4.38 43.89 -3.35
C ILE A 251 3.44 43.12 -4.28
N SER A 252 3.96 42.32 -5.20
CA SER A 252 3.17 41.54 -6.16
C SER A 252 3.09 40.06 -5.79
N LYS A 253 4.21 39.51 -5.33
CA LYS A 253 4.40 38.11 -4.96
C LYS A 253 5.44 38.01 -3.85
N ASP A 254 5.39 36.93 -3.11
CA ASP A 254 6.38 36.60 -2.11
C ASP A 254 6.43 35.12 -1.80
N MET A 255 7.54 34.75 -1.16
CA MET A 255 7.82 33.43 -0.66
C MET A 255 8.37 33.58 0.76
N LEU A 256 7.76 32.89 1.71
CA LEU A 256 8.23 32.77 3.09
C LEU A 256 8.64 31.31 3.32
N TYR A 257 9.82 31.08 3.87
CA TYR A 257 10.39 29.77 4.15
C TYR A 257 10.63 29.64 5.65
N PHE A 258 9.70 28.99 6.36
CA PHE A 258 9.77 28.76 7.79
C PHE A 258 10.43 27.41 8.08
N TYR A 259 11.40 27.39 8.99
CA TYR A 259 12.07 26.16 9.42
C TYR A 259 12.25 26.14 10.94
N PRO A 260 12.08 24.97 11.60
CA PRO A 260 12.30 24.84 13.04
C PRO A 260 13.66 25.40 13.43
N ASN A 261 13.69 26.15 14.53
CA ASN A 261 14.94 26.70 15.03
C ASN A 261 15.77 25.60 15.72
N ASP A 262 16.65 24.94 14.97
CA ASP A 262 17.49 23.84 15.49
C ASP A 262 18.54 24.28 16.51
N ASN A 263 18.80 25.60 16.62
CA ASN A 263 19.79 26.14 17.56
C ASN A 263 19.27 26.19 19.01
N GLU A 264 17.95 26.19 19.19
CA GLU A 264 17.29 26.21 20.48
C GLU A 264 16.32 25.04 20.58
N GLN A 265 16.42 24.24 21.64
CA GLN A 265 15.40 23.22 21.90
C GLN A 265 14.12 23.92 22.40
N ILE A 266 13.25 24.29 21.47
CA ILE A 266 12.01 25.02 21.77
C ILE A 266 10.85 24.04 21.84
N ASP A 267 10.47 23.68 23.06
CA ASP A 267 9.32 22.80 23.31
C ASP A 267 7.98 23.56 23.27
N ASN A 268 7.99 24.89 23.37
CA ASN A 268 6.79 25.71 23.39
C ASN A 268 6.54 26.40 22.04
N ILE A 269 5.57 25.89 21.28
CA ILE A 269 5.18 26.42 19.96
C ILE A 269 4.57 27.84 20.01
N THR A 270 4.15 28.34 21.18
CA THR A 270 3.62 29.72 21.28
C THR A 270 4.71 30.78 21.16
N LEU A 271 5.99 30.43 21.34
CA LEU A 271 7.09 31.37 21.27
C LEU A 271 7.36 31.79 19.82
N PRO A 272 7.57 33.08 19.52
CA PRO A 272 7.94 33.52 18.18
C PRO A 272 9.25 32.91 17.68
N SER A 273 10.18 32.57 18.59
CA SER A 273 11.47 31.95 18.23
C SER A 273 11.36 30.50 17.75
N PHE A 274 10.17 29.88 17.80
CA PHE A 274 9.95 28.50 17.36
C PHE A 274 10.42 28.24 15.93
N PHE A 275 10.19 29.22 15.04
CA PHE A 275 10.70 29.21 13.68
C PHE A 275 11.69 30.33 13.44
N ASN A 276 12.64 30.06 12.54
CA ASN A 276 13.28 31.09 11.75
C ASN A 276 12.58 31.17 10.39
N VAL A 277 12.72 32.31 9.72
CA VAL A 277 12.09 32.55 8.42
C VAL A 277 13.08 33.19 7.44
N ASP A 278 13.27 32.58 6.28
CA ASP A 278 13.86 33.27 5.13
C ASP A 278 12.72 33.75 4.22
N TYR A 279 12.89 34.90 3.56
CA TYR A 279 11.81 35.49 2.77
C TYR A 279 12.28 36.28 1.55
N ARG A 280 11.46 36.30 0.50
CA ARG A 280 11.64 37.17 -0.66
C ARG A 280 10.31 37.82 -1.01
N PHE A 281 10.23 39.15 -0.99
CA PHE A 281 9.08 39.89 -1.52
C PHE A 281 9.46 40.59 -2.83
N LEU A 282 8.66 40.36 -3.87
CA LEU A 282 8.82 40.95 -5.19
C LEU A 282 7.92 42.18 -5.29
N VAL A 283 8.54 43.36 -5.38
CA VAL A 283 7.86 44.64 -5.57
C VAL A 283 7.87 44.98 -7.06
N ASP A 284 6.69 45.19 -7.64
CA ASP A 284 6.55 45.58 -9.05
C ASP A 284 6.56 47.11 -9.15
N GLU A 285 7.68 47.67 -9.59
CA GLU A 285 7.85 49.11 -9.77
C GLU A 285 7.28 49.63 -11.10
N GLY A 286 6.71 48.73 -11.91
CA GLY A 286 6.22 49.02 -13.24
C GLY A 286 7.31 49.00 -14.30
N GLN A 287 6.89 49.05 -15.57
CA GLN A 287 7.76 49.01 -16.76
C GLN A 287 8.71 47.80 -16.81
N GLY A 288 8.38 46.71 -16.11
CA GLY A 288 9.20 45.51 -16.01
C GLY A 288 10.36 45.60 -15.01
N ASN A 289 10.42 46.67 -14.19
CA ASN A 289 11.38 46.77 -13.10
C ASN A 289 10.83 46.09 -11.83
N ILE A 290 11.62 45.20 -11.24
CA ILE A 290 11.23 44.42 -10.06
C ILE A 290 12.32 44.58 -9.01
N THR A 291 11.93 45.03 -7.82
CA THR A 291 12.81 45.04 -6.65
C THR A 291 12.49 43.87 -5.73
N VAL A 292 13.52 43.33 -5.07
CA VAL A 292 13.40 42.19 -4.18
C VAL A 292 13.78 42.61 -2.76
N ILE A 293 12.83 42.49 -1.85
CA ILE A 293 13.05 42.64 -0.41
C ILE A 293 13.42 41.27 0.15
N ARG A 294 14.53 41.22 0.89
CA ARG A 294 15.11 40.02 1.50
C ARG A 294 15.77 40.41 2.83
N PRO A 295 16.19 39.46 3.69
CA PRO A 295 16.82 39.79 4.97
C PRO A 295 17.96 40.81 4.85
N GLU A 296 18.82 40.67 3.83
CA GLU A 296 19.96 41.55 3.60
C GLU A 296 19.57 42.96 3.15
N THR A 297 18.30 43.19 2.78
CA THR A 297 17.78 44.53 2.48
C THR A 297 17.76 45.41 3.73
N TYR A 298 17.58 44.81 4.91
CA TYR A 298 17.44 45.53 6.17
C TYR A 298 18.71 45.51 7.03
N GLY A 299 19.53 44.46 6.94
CA GLY A 299 20.76 44.36 7.73
C GLY A 299 21.39 42.97 7.69
N SER A 300 21.88 42.51 8.84
CA SER A 300 22.47 41.18 8.97
C SER A 300 21.44 40.09 8.67
N HIS A 301 21.83 39.07 7.90
CA HIS A 301 20.96 37.96 7.56
C HIS A 301 20.43 37.22 8.81
N GLU A 302 21.27 37.02 9.83
CA GLU A 302 20.89 36.32 11.07
C GLU A 302 19.81 37.08 11.84
N ASP A 303 19.93 38.41 11.96
CA ASP A 303 18.95 39.23 12.67
C ASP A 303 17.61 39.26 11.91
N PHE A 304 17.64 39.38 10.59
CA PHE A 304 16.45 39.48 9.75
C PHE A 304 15.89 38.14 9.27
N THR A 305 16.35 37.02 9.84
CA THR A 305 15.69 35.70 9.73
C THR A 305 15.04 35.25 11.04
N SER A 306 15.30 35.97 12.15
CA SER A 306 14.69 35.74 13.45
C SER A 306 13.29 36.37 13.51
N VAL A 307 12.25 35.53 13.64
CA VAL A 307 10.85 35.99 13.79
C VAL A 307 10.68 36.97 14.98
N PRO A 308 11.24 36.73 16.19
CA PRO A 308 11.20 37.71 17.27
C PRO A 308 11.74 39.10 16.86
N HIS A 309 12.89 39.14 16.18
CA HIS A 309 13.51 40.40 15.77
C HIS A 309 12.67 41.13 14.70
N LEU A 310 12.05 40.39 13.78
CA LEU A 310 11.13 40.94 12.78
C LEU A 310 9.88 41.57 13.42
N LEU A 311 9.35 40.95 14.48
CA LEU A 311 8.22 41.45 15.25
C LEU A 311 8.58 42.71 16.05
N ASP A 312 9.68 42.67 16.80
CA ASP A 312 10.13 43.77 17.66
C ASP A 312 10.41 45.04 16.85
N ASN A 313 11.02 44.89 15.67
CA ASN A 313 11.34 46.00 14.79
C ASN A 313 10.19 46.40 13.85
N GLN A 314 9.07 45.66 13.86
CA GLN A 314 7.96 45.85 12.93
C GLN A 314 8.42 45.92 11.46
N THR A 315 9.35 45.03 11.10
CA THR A 315 10.02 45.05 9.79
C THR A 315 8.99 44.98 8.66
N TYR A 316 9.17 45.79 7.62
CA TYR A 316 8.28 45.75 6.46
C TYR A 316 8.51 44.48 5.62
N PRO A 317 7.47 43.88 5.02
CA PRO A 317 6.05 44.06 5.32
C PRO A 317 5.70 43.39 6.66
N ASN A 318 5.04 44.12 7.56
CA ASN A 318 4.77 43.64 8.92
C ASN A 318 3.59 42.64 8.94
N ILE A 319 3.84 41.42 8.45
CA ILE A 319 2.90 40.29 8.43
C ILE A 319 3.33 39.14 9.35
N TRP A 320 4.48 39.28 9.99
CA TRP A 320 5.26 38.20 10.62
C TRP A 320 4.45 37.41 11.65
N GLU A 321 3.66 38.08 12.49
CA GLU A 321 2.84 37.40 13.51
C GLU A 321 1.80 36.47 12.86
N SER A 322 1.08 36.99 11.86
CA SER A 322 0.03 36.21 11.19
C SER A 322 0.61 35.05 10.38
N ALA A 323 1.74 35.27 9.69
CA ALA A 323 2.40 34.27 8.86
C ALA A 323 3.06 33.18 9.72
N ASP A 324 3.69 33.53 10.84
CA ASP A 324 4.25 32.59 11.81
C ASP A 324 3.15 31.68 12.38
N ILE A 325 2.00 32.25 12.77
CA ILE A 325 0.88 31.44 13.29
C ILE A 325 0.30 30.54 12.20
N LEU A 326 0.21 31.02 10.94
CA LEU A 326 -0.22 30.19 9.81
C LEU A 326 0.74 29.01 9.58
N ALA A 327 2.06 29.24 9.62
CA ALA A 327 3.06 28.19 9.53
C ALA A 327 2.92 27.19 10.69
N LYS A 328 2.80 27.67 11.93
CA LYS A 328 2.59 26.80 13.11
C LYS A 328 1.32 25.96 13.00
N ALA A 329 0.25 26.54 12.43
CA ALA A 329 -1.00 25.86 12.18
C ALA A 329 -0.83 24.73 11.17
N ALA A 330 -0.12 24.98 10.07
CA ALA A 330 0.22 23.95 9.08
C ALA A 330 1.10 22.84 9.69
N TYR A 331 2.15 23.22 10.42
CA TYR A 331 3.05 22.32 11.16
C TYR A 331 2.26 21.33 12.04
N SER A 332 1.42 21.87 12.90
CA SER A 332 0.68 21.08 13.89
C SER A 332 -0.41 20.23 13.23
N THR A 333 -1.07 20.75 12.19
CA THR A 333 -2.10 20.01 11.44
C THR A 333 -1.49 18.82 10.72
N VAL A 334 -0.34 19.00 10.06
CA VAL A 334 0.38 17.91 9.39
C VAL A 334 0.85 16.86 10.38
N LEU A 335 1.45 17.23 11.51
CA LEU A 335 1.83 16.27 12.55
C LEU A 335 0.64 15.50 13.11
N THR A 336 -0.50 16.16 13.26
CA THR A 336 -1.74 15.54 13.74
C THR A 336 -2.29 14.54 12.73
N ASP A 337 -2.34 14.89 11.45
CA ASP A 337 -2.86 14.01 10.39
C ASP A 337 -1.91 12.83 10.10
N LEU A 338 -0.60 13.02 10.26
CA LEU A 338 0.43 11.97 10.23
C LEU A 338 0.49 11.13 11.52
N GLY A 339 -0.34 11.43 12.52
CA GLY A 339 -0.56 10.55 13.67
C GLY A 339 0.56 10.59 14.71
N TYR A 340 1.30 11.69 14.81
CA TYR A 340 2.37 11.84 15.79
C TYR A 340 1.80 12.21 17.17
N VAL A 341 1.58 11.17 18.00
CA VAL A 341 0.82 11.25 19.26
C VAL A 341 1.56 11.86 20.45
N ASN A 342 2.90 11.80 20.49
CA ASN A 342 3.69 12.18 21.66
C ASN A 342 4.45 13.50 21.45
N SER A 343 3.89 14.42 20.68
CA SER A 343 4.53 15.70 20.38
C SER A 343 4.27 16.73 21.47
N THR A 344 5.34 17.30 22.01
CA THR A 344 5.28 18.50 22.87
C THR A 344 5.05 19.77 22.05
N THR A 345 5.51 19.78 20.80
CA THR A 345 5.46 20.94 19.89
C THR A 345 4.21 21.00 19.03
N ASN A 346 3.35 19.98 19.03
CA ASN A 346 2.10 20.00 18.27
C ASN A 346 1.00 20.76 19.03
N MET A 347 0.61 21.93 18.52
CA MET A 347 -0.38 22.78 19.18
C MET A 347 -1.74 22.10 19.34
N LEU A 348 -2.09 21.16 18.46
CA LEU A 348 -3.43 20.58 18.36
C LEU A 348 -3.65 19.42 19.34
N LEU A 349 -2.63 19.04 20.12
CA LEU A 349 -2.73 18.01 21.15
C LEU A 349 -2.97 18.59 22.55
N HIS A 350 -2.81 19.91 22.72
CA HIS A 350 -2.84 20.57 24.04
C HIS A 350 -3.87 21.70 24.05
N GLU A 351 -4.79 21.69 25.02
CA GLU A 351 -5.90 22.66 25.07
C GLU A 351 -5.44 24.11 25.24
N ASP A 352 -4.36 24.33 26.01
CA ASP A 352 -3.85 25.67 26.28
C ASP A 352 -3.32 26.33 25.01
N TYR A 353 -2.67 25.57 24.14
CA TYR A 353 -2.17 26.06 22.84
C TYR A 353 -3.31 26.36 21.88
N VAL A 354 -4.30 25.46 21.74
CA VAL A 354 -5.47 25.74 20.90
C VAL A 354 -6.24 26.95 21.42
N ARG A 355 -6.38 27.12 22.74
CA ARG A 355 -6.98 28.32 23.33
C ARG A 355 -6.20 29.59 23.02
N TYR A 356 -4.87 29.53 23.08
CA TYR A 356 -3.99 30.66 22.75
C TYR A 356 -4.19 31.10 21.29
N PHE A 357 -4.03 30.19 20.33
CA PHE A 357 -4.11 30.51 18.90
C PHE A 357 -5.53 30.82 18.39
N THR A 358 -6.57 30.44 19.15
CA THR A 358 -7.96 30.74 18.79
C THR A 358 -8.53 31.99 19.48
N SER A 359 -7.77 32.61 20.39
CA SER A 359 -8.23 33.75 21.20
C SER A 359 -8.66 34.96 20.35
N ASN A 360 -7.92 35.25 19.27
CA ASN A 360 -8.14 36.42 18.42
C ASN A 360 -9.10 36.18 17.24
N PHE A 361 -9.75 35.01 17.14
CA PHE A 361 -10.64 34.67 16.02
C PHE A 361 -11.74 35.72 15.78
N SER A 362 -12.31 36.26 16.87
CA SER A 362 -13.38 37.27 16.77
C SER A 362 -12.91 38.60 16.19
N GLU A 363 -11.64 38.96 16.41
CA GLU A 363 -11.04 40.18 15.86
C GLU A 363 -10.66 39.97 14.39
N ILE A 364 -9.97 38.86 14.09
CA ILE A 364 -9.59 38.51 12.71
C ILE A 364 -10.83 38.49 11.81
N LYS A 365 -11.91 37.82 12.26
CA LYS A 365 -13.17 37.74 11.53
C LYS A 365 -13.76 39.10 11.15
N ARG A 366 -13.54 40.17 11.94
CA ARG A 366 -14.07 41.50 11.61
C ARG A 366 -13.34 42.15 10.44
N ASN A 367 -12.13 41.69 10.15
CA ASN A 367 -11.22 42.28 9.18
C ASN A 367 -10.99 41.38 7.96
N ILE A 368 -11.75 40.28 7.79
CA ILE A 368 -11.64 39.43 6.60
C ILE A 368 -12.37 40.06 5.40
N GLU A 369 -11.92 39.66 4.21
CA GLU A 369 -12.57 40.00 2.93
C GLU A 369 -13.69 38.99 2.59
N ASN A 370 -13.87 38.66 1.31
CA ASN A 370 -14.93 37.77 0.86
C ASN A 370 -14.62 36.26 1.07
N ALA A 371 -13.41 35.93 1.54
CA ALA A 371 -12.97 34.58 1.91
C ALA A 371 -13.24 34.29 3.40
N TYR A 372 -14.37 33.63 3.69
CA TYR A 372 -14.83 33.39 5.07
C TYR A 372 -14.21 32.13 5.68
N PRO A 373 -13.36 32.22 6.73
CA PRO A 373 -12.67 31.08 7.31
C PRO A 373 -13.59 30.14 8.11
N GLY A 374 -13.09 28.97 8.45
CA GLY A 374 -13.78 27.93 9.22
C GLY A 374 -12.99 26.63 9.32
N PRO A 375 -13.52 25.55 9.90
CA PRO A 375 -14.93 25.35 10.26
C PRO A 375 -15.45 26.16 11.46
N SER A 376 -14.59 26.51 12.43
CA SER A 376 -14.95 27.38 13.54
C SER A 376 -14.47 28.80 13.33
N GLU A 377 -15.33 29.75 13.70
CA GLU A 377 -15.04 31.18 13.72
C GLU A 377 -14.95 31.73 15.15
N ARG A 378 -15.08 30.86 16.16
CA ARG A 378 -15.09 31.21 17.59
C ARG A 378 -13.86 30.65 18.26
N SER A 379 -13.47 31.25 19.39
CA SER A 379 -12.37 30.71 20.17
C SER A 379 -12.71 29.34 20.76
N TYR A 380 -11.68 28.54 21.02
CA TYR A 380 -11.80 27.23 21.67
C TYR A 380 -12.57 27.31 22.99
N ALA A 381 -12.35 28.37 23.77
CA ALA A 381 -13.04 28.58 25.03
C ALA A 381 -14.56 28.84 24.87
N ALA A 382 -14.98 29.36 23.72
CA ALA A 382 -16.38 29.70 23.45
C ALA A 382 -17.16 28.58 22.76
N GLU A 383 -16.49 27.49 22.36
CA GLU A 383 -17.07 26.44 21.54
C GLU A 383 -16.73 25.04 22.07
N ARG A 384 -17.76 24.23 22.34
CA ARG A 384 -17.55 22.85 22.81
C ARG A 384 -17.13 21.94 21.67
N SER A 385 -15.96 21.31 21.75
CA SER A 385 -15.47 20.27 20.83
C SER A 385 -15.18 18.96 21.58
N GLY A 386 -14.85 17.90 20.83
CA GLY A 386 -14.37 16.65 21.43
C GLY A 386 -12.97 16.78 22.03
N PRO A 387 -12.45 15.71 22.66
CA PRO A 387 -11.10 15.69 23.20
C PRO A 387 -10.07 15.92 22.09
N LEU A 388 -9.03 16.68 22.41
CA LEU A 388 -7.87 16.84 21.54
C LEU A 388 -7.02 15.57 21.57
N GLY A 389 -6.45 15.20 20.43
CA GLY A 389 -5.63 14.03 20.25
C GLY A 389 -5.55 13.59 18.80
N THR A 390 -4.63 12.66 18.55
CA THR A 390 -4.57 11.91 17.29
C THR A 390 -4.36 10.43 17.58
N THR A 391 -4.51 9.60 16.56
CA THR A 391 -4.16 8.17 16.62
C THR A 391 -3.07 7.88 15.59
N PRO A 392 -2.27 6.81 15.78
CA PRO A 392 -1.24 6.45 14.81
C PRO A 392 -1.82 6.37 13.39
N SER A 393 -1.11 6.98 12.44
CA SER A 393 -1.58 7.08 11.07
C SER A 393 -1.00 6.00 10.17
N VAL A 394 -1.80 5.61 9.17
CA VAL A 394 -1.44 4.70 8.08
C VAL A 394 -1.90 5.32 6.77
N PHE A 395 -1.20 5.04 5.67
CA PHE A 395 -1.69 5.48 4.35
C PHE A 395 -2.99 4.74 4.01
N ALA A 396 -4.00 5.51 3.63
CA ALA A 396 -5.27 5.00 3.12
C ALA A 396 -5.06 4.50 1.69
N THR A 397 -4.75 3.21 1.55
CA THR A 397 -4.62 2.53 0.27
C THR A 397 -5.46 1.25 0.22
N ARG A 398 -5.59 0.67 -0.97
CA ARG A 398 -6.25 -0.62 -1.19
C ARG A 398 -5.22 -1.70 -1.43
N TYR A 399 -5.41 -2.83 -0.77
CA TYR A 399 -4.60 -4.03 -0.90
C TYR A 399 -5.36 -5.07 -1.70
N VAL A 400 -4.64 -5.83 -2.53
CA VAL A 400 -5.21 -6.96 -3.23
C VAL A 400 -5.01 -8.21 -2.38
N CYS A 401 -6.11 -8.82 -1.94
CA CYS A 401 -6.11 -10.04 -1.17
C CYS A 401 -6.75 -11.17 -1.95
N SER A 402 -6.09 -12.32 -1.98
CA SER A 402 -6.62 -13.58 -2.45
C SER A 402 -7.46 -14.22 -1.34
N VAL A 403 -8.79 -14.19 -1.45
CA VAL A 403 -9.73 -14.70 -0.44
C VAL A 403 -10.36 -16.00 -0.94
N PRO A 404 -10.50 -17.04 -0.09
CA PRO A 404 -11.16 -18.27 -0.50
C PRO A 404 -12.65 -18.05 -0.76
N GLN A 405 -13.12 -18.39 -1.94
CA GLN A 405 -14.53 -18.46 -2.29
C GLN A 405 -14.91 -19.89 -2.66
N ARG A 406 -16.11 -20.30 -2.24
CA ARG A 406 -16.64 -21.62 -2.55
C ARG A 406 -16.93 -21.72 -4.05
N LYS A 407 -16.45 -22.78 -4.70
CA LYS A 407 -16.76 -23.03 -6.11
C LYS A 407 -18.27 -23.23 -6.33
N PRO A 408 -18.77 -23.04 -7.57
CA PRO A 408 -20.14 -23.42 -7.91
C PRO A 408 -20.39 -24.90 -7.60
N ALA A 409 -21.61 -25.23 -7.16
CA ALA A 409 -21.94 -26.57 -6.64
C ALA A 409 -21.59 -27.71 -7.62
N GLY A 410 -21.81 -27.51 -8.92
CA GLY A 410 -21.44 -28.50 -9.95
C GLY A 410 -19.94 -28.75 -10.06
N SER A 411 -19.11 -27.70 -9.93
CA SER A 411 -17.65 -27.82 -9.98
C SER A 411 -17.10 -28.52 -8.73
N ILE A 412 -17.68 -28.25 -7.55
CA ILE A 412 -17.32 -28.94 -6.30
C ILE A 412 -17.58 -30.43 -6.42
N PHE A 413 -18.78 -30.79 -6.89
CA PHE A 413 -19.16 -32.20 -7.00
C PHE A 413 -18.18 -32.97 -7.90
N VAL A 414 -17.87 -32.42 -9.08
CA VAL A 414 -16.92 -33.05 -10.00
C VAL A 414 -15.51 -33.11 -9.40
N SER A 415 -15.01 -32.02 -8.79
CA SER A 415 -13.65 -31.99 -8.24
C SER A 415 -13.48 -32.94 -7.06
N VAL A 416 -14.48 -33.03 -6.16
CA VAL A 416 -14.45 -33.94 -5.01
C VAL A 416 -14.56 -35.39 -5.48
N LEU A 417 -15.48 -35.70 -6.39
CA LEU A 417 -15.67 -37.06 -6.90
C LEU A 417 -14.41 -37.59 -7.60
N VAL A 418 -13.79 -36.78 -8.45
CA VAL A 418 -12.55 -37.18 -9.14
C VAL A 418 -11.42 -37.43 -8.13
N ALA A 419 -11.27 -36.57 -7.13
CA ALA A 419 -10.25 -36.74 -6.09
C ALA A 419 -10.50 -37.98 -5.21
N ASP A 420 -11.76 -38.24 -4.83
CA ASP A 420 -12.17 -39.42 -4.07
C ASP A 420 -11.86 -40.71 -4.84
N LEU A 421 -12.17 -40.77 -6.13
CA LEU A 421 -11.88 -41.94 -6.96
C LEU A 421 -10.38 -42.27 -7.00
N VAL A 422 -9.52 -41.25 -7.11
CA VAL A 422 -8.07 -41.43 -7.12
C VAL A 422 -7.58 -41.94 -5.76
N MET A 423 -8.02 -41.34 -4.66
CA MET A 423 -7.63 -41.76 -3.30
C MET A 423 -8.13 -43.16 -2.97
N LEU A 424 -9.37 -43.49 -3.32
CA LEU A 424 -9.95 -44.82 -3.09
C LEU A 424 -9.23 -45.89 -3.92
N ARG A 425 -8.83 -45.57 -5.16
CA ARG A 425 -8.02 -46.48 -5.98
C ARG A 425 -6.66 -46.75 -5.33
N ALA A 426 -6.02 -45.72 -4.79
CA ALA A 426 -4.75 -45.85 -4.08
C ALA A 426 -4.89 -46.68 -2.79
N VAL A 427 -5.92 -46.41 -1.97
CA VAL A 427 -6.22 -47.20 -0.77
C VAL A 427 -6.51 -48.65 -1.11
N TRP A 428 -7.30 -48.90 -2.16
CA TRP A 428 -7.60 -50.25 -2.62
C TRP A 428 -6.33 -51.00 -3.06
N PHE A 429 -5.46 -50.33 -3.82
CA PHE A 429 -4.18 -50.89 -4.23
C PHE A 429 -3.27 -51.23 -3.03
N LEU A 430 -3.17 -50.32 -2.05
CA LEU A 430 -2.41 -50.56 -0.82
C LEU A 430 -3.00 -51.70 0.00
N PHE A 431 -4.32 -51.73 0.15
CA PHE A 431 -5.04 -52.76 0.89
C PHE A 431 -4.81 -54.14 0.26
N THR A 432 -5.05 -54.29 -1.04
CA THR A 432 -4.81 -55.54 -1.77
C THR A 432 -3.34 -55.97 -1.71
N SER A 433 -2.41 -55.05 -1.90
CA SER A 433 -0.96 -55.32 -1.81
C SER A 433 -0.53 -55.79 -0.41
N ALA A 434 -1.03 -55.16 0.65
CA ALA A 434 -0.74 -55.55 2.03
C ALA A 434 -1.31 -56.93 2.35
N ILE A 435 -2.50 -57.23 1.84
CA ILE A 435 -3.17 -58.51 2.06
C ILE A 435 -2.48 -59.62 1.28
N ASP A 436 -2.08 -59.37 0.04
CA ASP A 436 -1.32 -60.33 -0.75
C ASP A 436 0.02 -60.63 -0.06
N LEU A 437 0.72 -59.61 0.45
CA LEU A 437 1.97 -59.80 1.17
C LEU A 437 1.81 -60.58 2.49
N PHE A 438 0.71 -60.35 3.22
CA PHE A 438 0.39 -61.08 4.45
C PHE A 438 -0.07 -62.52 4.18
N ALA A 439 -0.91 -62.72 3.15
CA ALA A 439 -1.38 -64.03 2.72
C ALA A 439 -0.24 -64.90 2.17
N LEU A 440 0.71 -64.30 1.45
CA LEU A 440 1.90 -64.96 0.94
C LEU A 440 2.88 -65.37 2.04
N ARG A 441 3.01 -64.56 3.11
CA ARG A 441 3.80 -64.94 4.29
C ARG A 441 3.13 -66.03 5.14
N SER A 442 1.80 -66.09 5.16
CA SER A 442 1.06 -67.02 6.02
C SER A 442 0.97 -68.46 5.47
N LYS A 443 1.11 -68.67 4.15
CA LYS A 443 1.04 -70.02 3.55
C LYS A 443 2.07 -70.22 2.45
N SER A 444 3.15 -70.93 2.76
CA SER A 444 4.26 -71.30 1.84
C SER A 444 3.88 -72.25 0.69
N GLY A 445 2.58 -72.49 0.41
CA GLY A 445 2.10 -73.41 -0.63
C GLY A 445 0.98 -72.85 -1.52
N ALA A 446 0.71 -71.54 -1.48
CA ALA A 446 -0.47 -70.95 -2.14
C ALA A 446 -0.39 -70.84 -3.68
N TYR A 447 0.78 -71.11 -4.29
CA TYR A 447 0.99 -71.03 -5.75
C TYR A 447 0.69 -72.33 -6.53
N HIS A 448 0.19 -73.38 -5.89
CA HIS A 448 -0.17 -74.61 -6.60
C HIS A 448 -1.63 -74.62 -7.06
N CYS A 449 -1.83 -74.68 -8.37
CA CYS A 449 -3.12 -74.99 -8.98
C CYS A 449 -3.49 -76.45 -8.67
N GLN A 450 -4.49 -76.65 -7.82
CA GLN A 450 -5.07 -77.98 -7.57
C GLN A 450 -5.89 -78.38 -8.81
N GLY A 451 -5.21 -78.95 -9.80
CA GLY A 451 -5.80 -79.36 -11.09
C GLY A 451 -4.85 -79.33 -12.28
N CYS A 452 -3.70 -78.64 -12.21
CA CYS A 452 -2.73 -78.61 -13.32
C CYS A 452 -1.73 -79.78 -13.31
N SER A 453 -1.82 -80.68 -12.33
CA SER A 453 -1.02 -81.90 -12.27
C SER A 453 -1.87 -83.07 -12.73
N LYS A 454 -1.83 -83.35 -14.04
CA LYS A 454 -2.02 -84.65 -14.70
C LYS A 454 -2.17 -84.43 -16.20
N GLN A 455 -1.05 -84.25 -16.90
CA GLN A 455 -0.98 -84.74 -18.28
C GLN A 455 -0.43 -86.18 -18.22
N PRO A 456 -1.13 -87.17 -18.81
CA PRO A 456 -0.60 -88.51 -18.94
C PRO A 456 0.56 -88.51 -19.94
N VAL A 457 1.70 -89.01 -19.50
CA VAL A 457 2.83 -89.39 -20.34
C VAL A 457 2.36 -90.51 -21.27
N MET A 458 2.22 -90.21 -22.56
CA MET A 458 2.18 -91.23 -23.61
C MET A 458 3.62 -91.55 -23.98
N MET A 459 4.14 -92.66 -23.46
CA MET A 459 5.34 -93.31 -24.02
C MET A 459 4.91 -94.20 -25.18
N ASN A 460 5.48 -93.98 -26.36
CA ASN A 460 5.89 -95.06 -27.25
C ASN A 460 6.86 -94.57 -28.36
N GLY A 461 8.11 -95.04 -28.25
CA GLY A 461 8.90 -95.55 -29.39
C GLY A 461 9.87 -94.62 -30.12
N GLY A 462 11.19 -94.82 -29.89
CA GLY A 462 12.19 -94.79 -30.97
C GLY A 462 13.47 -93.94 -30.81
N TYR A 463 14.46 -94.46 -30.09
CA TYR A 463 15.94 -94.27 -30.16
C TYR A 463 16.56 -92.92 -30.59
N ARG A 464 17.37 -92.31 -29.70
CA ARG A 464 18.84 -92.53 -29.62
C ARG A 464 19.44 -91.85 -28.38
N GLU A 465 20.17 -92.61 -27.57
CA GLU A 465 21.11 -92.10 -26.57
C GLU A 465 22.29 -91.39 -27.26
N VAL A 466 22.70 -90.22 -26.74
CA VAL A 466 24.10 -89.98 -26.35
C VAL A 466 24.13 -89.10 -25.10
N SER A 467 24.83 -89.64 -24.10
CA SER A 467 25.29 -89.07 -22.83
C SER A 467 25.98 -87.71 -22.90
N GLY A 468 25.89 -86.91 -21.83
CA GLY A 468 26.84 -85.84 -21.54
C GLY A 468 26.37 -84.89 -20.46
N GLY A 469 26.93 -84.98 -19.25
CA GLY A 469 26.46 -84.31 -18.05
C GLY A 469 27.04 -82.92 -17.77
N TYR A 470 26.29 -82.19 -16.94
CA TYR A 470 26.70 -81.42 -15.76
C TYR A 470 27.88 -80.42 -15.87
N ARG A 471 27.57 -79.12 -15.69
CA ARG A 471 28.06 -78.33 -14.54
C ARG A 471 27.48 -76.91 -14.48
N ASP A 472 27.10 -76.57 -13.26
CA ASP A 472 26.83 -75.25 -12.71
C ASP A 472 28.16 -74.61 -12.26
N VAL A 473 28.42 -73.34 -12.58
CA VAL A 473 29.36 -72.47 -11.84
C VAL A 473 28.97 -70.99 -12.02
N THR A 474 28.73 -70.35 -10.89
CA THR A 474 28.62 -68.91 -10.63
C THR A 474 29.94 -68.14 -10.86
N GLY A 475 29.84 -66.86 -11.27
CA GLY A 475 30.67 -65.80 -10.68
C GLY A 475 31.66 -65.02 -11.58
N VAL A 476 31.35 -63.72 -11.71
CA VAL A 476 32.26 -62.54 -11.65
C VAL A 476 33.36 -62.37 -12.70
N SER A 477 33.26 -61.29 -13.51
CA SER A 477 34.22 -60.14 -13.51
C SER A 477 33.89 -59.09 -14.59
N VAL A 478 34.07 -57.81 -14.20
CA VAL A 478 34.17 -56.56 -14.99
C VAL A 478 35.67 -56.16 -14.83
N PRO A 479 36.40 -55.44 -15.74
CA PRO A 479 35.94 -54.25 -16.47
C PRO A 479 36.58 -53.90 -17.85
N GLU A 480 36.01 -52.85 -18.45
CA GLU A 480 36.65 -51.76 -19.24
C GLU A 480 37.23 -52.01 -20.66
N SER A 481 36.66 -51.35 -21.68
CA SER A 481 37.26 -50.17 -22.34
C SER A 481 36.73 -49.88 -23.77
N LYS A 482 36.58 -48.57 -24.03
CA LYS A 482 36.73 -47.81 -25.29
C LYS A 482 35.70 -47.94 -26.45
N ALA A 483 35.16 -46.76 -26.79
CA ALA A 483 34.56 -46.36 -28.08
C ALA A 483 35.62 -46.34 -29.21
N PRO A 484 35.25 -46.23 -30.51
CA PRO A 484 34.77 -44.97 -31.10
C PRO A 484 33.71 -45.07 -32.23
N ASP A 485 33.14 -43.89 -32.54
CA ASP A 485 32.64 -43.32 -33.81
C ASP A 485 32.42 -44.22 -35.04
N ASP A 486 31.26 -44.07 -35.72
CA ASP A 486 31.08 -43.05 -36.79
C ASP A 486 29.66 -43.10 -37.43
N GLN A 487 29.09 -41.90 -37.59
CA GLN A 487 28.34 -41.30 -38.72
C GLN A 487 27.21 -42.05 -39.49
N VAL A 488 26.07 -41.37 -39.74
CA VAL A 488 25.79 -40.56 -40.96
C VAL A 488 24.39 -39.90 -40.90
N GLU A 489 24.40 -38.56 -41.05
CA GLU A 489 23.50 -37.55 -41.64
C GLU A 489 21.97 -37.76 -41.87
N LEU A 490 21.16 -36.70 -41.62
CA LEU A 490 20.78 -35.71 -42.65
C LEU A 490 20.02 -34.47 -42.10
N GLY A 491 20.23 -33.34 -42.80
CA GLY A 491 19.92 -31.93 -42.47
C GLY A 491 18.48 -31.56 -42.08
N GLY A 492 18.18 -30.35 -41.60
CA GLY A 492 18.90 -29.07 -41.65
C GLY A 492 17.89 -27.95 -41.91
N LEU A 493 17.91 -26.86 -41.14
CA LEU A 493 17.43 -25.51 -41.52
C LEU A 493 18.05 -24.48 -40.55
N ARG A 494 18.78 -23.50 -41.11
CA ARG A 494 19.58 -22.49 -40.40
C ARG A 494 18.74 -21.25 -40.00
N PRO A 495 19.20 -20.48 -38.99
CA PRO A 495 18.69 -19.14 -38.67
C PRO A 495 19.48 -18.03 -39.40
N ALA A 496 18.85 -16.88 -39.61
CA ALA A 496 19.52 -15.66 -40.05
C ALA A 496 19.53 -14.61 -38.94
N ARG A 497 20.72 -14.02 -38.76
CA ARG A 497 21.11 -13.00 -37.79
C ARG A 497 21.36 -11.72 -38.58
N GLN A 498 20.87 -10.56 -38.15
CA GLN A 498 21.33 -9.28 -38.68
C GLN A 498 21.42 -8.23 -37.57
N ARG A 499 22.49 -7.43 -37.63
CA ARG A 499 23.00 -6.51 -36.61
C ARG A 499 22.99 -5.09 -37.20
N THR A 500 22.75 -4.10 -36.33
CA THR A 500 23.11 -2.65 -36.39
C THR A 500 22.44 -1.82 -37.51
N ARG A 501 22.00 -0.56 -37.32
CA ARG A 501 22.68 0.59 -36.68
C ARG A 501 21.72 1.81 -36.51
N ASP A 502 22.06 2.67 -35.55
CA ASP A 502 21.67 4.05 -35.18
C ASP A 502 20.82 4.93 -36.13
N SER A 503 19.92 5.75 -35.55
CA SER A 503 19.92 7.24 -35.64
C SER A 503 18.67 7.88 -35.01
N ASP A 504 18.87 9.12 -34.56
CA ASP A 504 18.01 10.02 -33.78
C ASP A 504 16.62 10.36 -34.36
N ALA A 505 15.68 10.71 -33.48
CA ALA A 505 15.04 12.04 -33.43
C ALA A 505 13.70 12.02 -32.66
N SER A 506 13.58 13.01 -31.77
CA SER A 506 12.38 13.46 -31.05
C SER A 506 11.18 13.81 -31.93
N HIS A 507 9.96 13.52 -31.47
CA HIS A 507 8.88 14.52 -31.30
C HIS A 507 7.60 13.95 -30.68
N HIS A 508 7.04 14.74 -29.77
CA HIS A 508 5.70 14.67 -29.17
C HIS A 508 4.56 14.40 -30.18
N ARG A 509 3.57 13.59 -29.75
CA ARG A 509 2.16 14.00 -29.55
C ARG A 509 1.33 12.79 -29.09
N SER A 510 0.82 12.85 -27.85
CA SER A 510 -0.32 12.06 -27.42
C SER A 510 -1.52 12.99 -27.42
N MET A 511 -2.43 12.78 -28.37
CA MET A 511 -3.82 13.22 -28.30
C MET A 511 -4.68 11.97 -28.23
N SER A 512 -5.41 11.80 -27.14
CA SER A 512 -6.77 11.26 -27.18
C SER A 512 -7.46 11.53 -25.85
N GLU A 513 -8.29 12.56 -25.87
CA GLU A 513 -9.34 12.86 -24.93
C GLU A 513 -10.55 11.93 -25.17
N GLN A 514 -11.44 11.85 -24.17
CA GLN A 514 -12.85 11.41 -24.23
C GLN A 514 -13.20 9.91 -24.17
N ARG A 515 -13.72 9.48 -23.00
CA ARG A 515 -15.12 9.03 -22.84
C ARG A 515 -15.53 8.86 -21.35
N LEU A 516 -16.41 9.78 -20.93
CA LEU A 516 -17.56 9.72 -20.02
C LEU A 516 -17.82 8.43 -19.20
N LEU A 517 -18.24 8.60 -17.94
CA LEU A 517 -19.55 8.15 -17.41
C LEU A 517 -19.92 8.89 -16.11
N ASN A 518 -21.20 9.30 -16.02
CA ASN A 518 -21.88 10.06 -14.96
C ASN A 518 -21.92 9.37 -13.58
N PRO A 519 -22.02 10.12 -12.46
CA PRO A 519 -22.46 9.59 -11.17
C PRO A 519 -24.00 9.60 -11.06
N VAL A 520 -24.56 8.44 -10.73
CA VAL A 520 -25.96 8.24 -10.33
C VAL A 520 -26.15 8.74 -8.90
N SER A 521 -27.23 9.48 -8.67
CA SER A 521 -27.64 9.94 -7.33
C SER A 521 -28.03 8.77 -6.45
N MET A 522 -27.66 8.82 -5.17
CA MET A 522 -28.19 7.94 -4.14
C MET A 522 -28.68 8.81 -2.98
N ASP A 523 -29.99 9.02 -2.97
CA ASP A 523 -30.77 9.37 -1.79
C ASP A 523 -30.59 8.27 -0.74
N ILE A 524 -30.24 8.65 0.49
CA ILE A 524 -30.48 7.81 1.66
C ILE A 524 -31.30 8.64 2.64
N GLY A 525 -32.53 8.16 2.83
CA GLY A 525 -33.57 8.79 3.59
C GLY A 525 -33.33 8.81 5.10
N ARG A 526 -34.10 9.71 5.71
CA ARG A 526 -34.53 9.68 7.11
C ARG A 526 -35.07 8.29 7.46
N ASP A 527 -34.57 7.73 8.55
CA ASP A 527 -35.33 7.36 9.74
C ASP A 527 -34.38 7.29 10.95
#